data_AF-P0DKM6-F1
#
_entry.id   AF-P0DKM6-F1
#
_cell.length_a   1.000
_cell.length_b   1.000
_cell.length_c   1.000
_cell.angle_alpha   90.00
_cell.angle_beta   90.00
_cell.angle_gamma   90.00
#
_symmetry.space_group_name_H-M   'P 1'
#
loop_
_entity.id
_entity.type
_entity.pdbx_description
1 polymer ?
#
loop_
_entity_poly.entity_id
_entity_poly.type
_entity_poly.pdbx_seq_one_letter_code
_entity_poly.pdbx_strand_id
1 'polypeptide(L)'
;ASCAARACALSGSNITVTYCSCTDGTTHVCPDGDSHETNDMYFCENISGVAACPDTNTVAVEVIYRDDSTNPIEGFQLHCRCSTYESSGLHYVCEELIG
;
A
#
# COMPACT_ATOMS: atom_id res chain seq x y z
N ALA A 1 5.19 15.27 -4.69
CA ALA A 1 3.97 14.92 -3.95
C ALA A 1 4.40 14.01 -2.82
N SER A 2 4.10 14.35 -1.57
CA SER A 2 4.39 13.52 -0.40
C SER A 2 3.50 12.26 -0.43
N CYS A 3 4.10 11.06 -0.38
CA CYS A 3 3.39 9.78 -0.33
C CYS A 3 2.79 9.48 1.07
N ALA A 4 2.28 10.50 1.76
CA ALA A 4 1.85 10.32 3.15
C ALA A 4 0.70 9.29 3.21
N ALA A 5 0.90 8.20 3.96
CA ALA A 5 0.01 7.03 4.05
C ALA A 5 -0.36 6.31 2.72
N ARG A 6 0.35 6.57 1.62
CA ARG A 6 0.14 5.89 0.32
C ARG A 6 1.23 4.86 0.08
N ALA A 7 0.87 3.70 -0.47
CA ALA A 7 1.83 2.75 -0.98
C ALA A 7 2.59 3.44 -2.13
N CYS A 8 3.90 3.48 -1.99
CA CYS A 8 4.78 4.09 -2.94
C CYS A 8 5.18 3.09 -4.03
N ALA A 9 5.10 1.78 -3.77
CA ALA A 9 5.26 0.73 -4.76
C ALA A 9 4.42 -0.50 -4.43
N LEU A 10 4.16 -1.33 -5.44
CA LEU A 10 3.59 -2.67 -5.31
C LEU A 10 4.53 -3.65 -6.03
N SER A 11 4.99 -4.67 -5.32
CA SER A 11 5.61 -5.85 -5.94
C SER A 11 4.52 -6.85 -6.32
N GLY A 12 4.67 -7.51 -7.46
CA GLY A 12 3.77 -8.57 -7.85
C GLY A 12 4.39 -9.40 -8.96
N SER A 13 4.49 -10.71 -8.76
CA SER A 13 4.95 -11.67 -9.78
C SER A 13 6.19 -11.21 -10.58
N ASN A 14 7.24 -10.78 -9.85
CA ASN A 14 8.53 -10.28 -10.37
C ASN A 14 8.51 -8.86 -10.99
N ILE A 15 7.44 -8.09 -10.82
CA ILE A 15 7.37 -6.70 -11.27
C ILE A 15 7.11 -5.81 -10.05
N THR A 16 7.99 -4.84 -9.83
CA THR A 16 7.75 -3.76 -8.87
C THR A 16 7.25 -2.54 -9.62
N VAL A 17 6.03 -2.10 -9.31
CA VAL A 17 5.40 -0.90 -9.87
C VAL A 17 5.52 0.22 -8.85
N THR A 18 6.33 1.23 -9.14
CA THR A 18 6.46 2.43 -8.29
C THR A 18 5.40 3.47 -8.66
N TYR A 19 4.59 3.89 -7.69
CA TYR A 19 3.54 4.90 -7.80
C TYR A 19 4.00 6.31 -7.47
N CYS A 20 4.84 6.44 -6.44
CA CYS A 20 5.35 7.72 -6.00
C CYS A 20 6.72 7.56 -5.33
N SER A 21 7.49 8.64 -5.27
CA SER A 21 8.84 8.61 -4.72
C SER A 21 8.87 9.11 -3.28
N CYS A 22 9.44 8.30 -2.38
CA CYS A 22 9.72 8.70 -1.00
C CYS A 22 10.77 9.81 -1.01
N THR A 23 10.42 10.98 -0.48
CA THR A 23 11.29 12.16 -0.54
C THR A 23 12.19 12.23 0.70
N ASP A 24 13.27 11.43 0.73
CA ASP A 24 14.37 11.59 1.71
C ASP A 24 15.60 12.31 1.11
N GLY A 25 15.33 13.21 0.16
CA GLY A 25 16.28 14.22 -0.30
C GLY A 25 17.48 13.75 -1.12
N THR A 26 17.77 12.44 -1.25
CA THR A 26 19.02 11.99 -1.90
C THR A 26 18.93 10.73 -2.75
N THR A 27 17.97 9.82 -2.53
CA THR A 27 17.80 8.62 -3.36
C THR A 27 16.31 8.25 -3.46
N HIS A 28 15.74 8.22 -4.67
CA HIS A 28 14.31 7.99 -4.93
C HIS A 28 14.00 6.49 -4.94
N VAL A 29 13.92 5.85 -3.78
CA VAL A 29 13.62 4.41 -3.71
C VAL A 29 12.57 4.21 -2.63
N CYS A 30 11.42 3.62 -3.02
CA CYS A 30 10.55 2.99 -2.04
C CYS A 30 11.38 2.00 -1.25
N PRO A 31 11.24 1.90 0.08
CA PRO A 31 12.01 0.94 0.83
C PRO A 31 11.78 -0.47 0.26
N ASP A 32 12.80 -1.03 -0.40
CA ASP A 32 12.81 -2.37 -1.03
C ASP A 32 12.96 -3.48 0.03
N GLY A 33 12.32 -3.35 1.19
CA GLY A 33 12.54 -4.27 2.31
C GLY A 33 11.45 -4.26 3.36
N ASP A 34 11.41 -5.36 4.12
CA ASP A 34 10.45 -5.77 5.17
C ASP A 34 9.92 -4.65 6.08
N SER A 35 10.65 -3.54 6.18
CA SER A 35 10.38 -2.49 7.16
C SER A 35 8.97 -1.92 7.07
N HIS A 36 8.36 -1.78 5.90
CA HIS A 36 7.02 -1.19 5.73
C HIS A 36 6.25 -1.87 4.59
N GLU A 37 6.27 -3.21 4.56
CA GLU A 37 5.57 -3.99 3.55
C GLU A 37 4.24 -4.55 4.08
N THR A 38 3.25 -4.54 3.20
CA THR A 38 1.95 -5.18 3.42
C THR A 38 1.53 -5.91 2.16
N ASN A 39 1.59 -7.25 2.11
CA ASN A 39 1.17 -8.04 0.94
C ASN A 39 1.77 -7.49 -0.37
N ASP A 40 3.10 -7.36 -0.40
CA ASP A 40 3.88 -6.75 -1.47
C ASP A 40 3.68 -5.22 -1.71
N MET A 41 2.87 -4.52 -0.91
CA MET A 41 2.74 -3.05 -0.97
C MET A 41 3.79 -2.38 -0.09
N TYR A 42 4.62 -1.51 -0.67
CA TYR A 42 5.66 -0.76 0.03
C TYR A 42 5.18 0.65 0.37
N PHE A 43 5.41 1.10 1.61
CA PHE A 43 5.05 2.44 2.08
C PHE A 43 6.30 3.27 2.39
N CYS A 44 6.25 4.57 2.09
CA CYS A 44 7.36 5.48 2.43
C CYS A 44 7.52 5.72 3.92
N GLU A 45 6.41 5.67 4.66
CA GLU A 45 6.36 5.98 6.07
C GLU A 45 6.18 4.71 6.90
N ASN A 46 6.52 4.82 8.18
CA ASN A 46 6.30 3.73 9.11
C ASN A 46 4.80 3.52 9.36
N ILE A 47 4.26 2.44 8.80
CA ILE A 47 2.85 2.06 8.96
C ILE A 47 2.56 1.37 10.30
N SER A 48 3.55 1.11 11.15
CA SER A 48 3.33 0.41 12.43
C SER A 48 2.38 1.17 13.37
N GLY A 49 2.30 2.50 13.22
CA GLY A 49 1.36 3.34 13.95
C GLY A 49 -0.07 3.34 13.41
N VAL A 50 -0.32 2.74 12.25
CA VAL A 50 -1.67 2.59 11.69
C VAL A 50 -2.42 1.54 12.50
N ALA A 51 -3.66 1.85 12.88
CA ALA A 51 -4.50 0.96 13.67
C ALA A 51 -4.80 -0.35 12.91
N ALA A 52 -4.95 -1.43 13.66
CA ALA A 52 -5.47 -2.69 13.11
C ALA A 52 -6.92 -2.48 12.63
N CYS A 53 -7.30 -3.16 11.56
CA CYS A 53 -8.68 -3.15 11.11
C CYS A 53 -9.60 -3.80 12.17
N PRO A 54 -10.83 -3.28 12.36
CA PRO A 54 -11.74 -3.80 13.37
C PRO A 54 -12.37 -5.14 12.98
N ASP A 55 -12.49 -5.43 11.67
CA ASP A 55 -13.06 -6.65 11.12
C ASP A 55 -12.57 -6.90 9.68
N THR A 56 -12.84 -8.10 9.16
CA THR A 56 -12.43 -8.55 7.81
C THR A 56 -13.25 -7.95 6.68
N ASN A 57 -14.30 -7.18 6.96
CA ASN A 57 -15.10 -6.48 5.94
C ASN A 57 -14.69 -5.00 5.80
N THR A 58 -13.83 -4.51 6.70
CA THR A 58 -13.32 -3.15 6.63
C THR A 58 -12.30 -3.02 5.50
N VAL A 59 -12.45 -1.98 4.69
CA VAL A 59 -11.48 -1.64 3.64
C VAL A 59 -10.14 -1.29 4.30
N ALA A 60 -9.18 -2.18 4.16
CA ALA A 60 -7.85 -2.03 4.71
C ALA A 60 -6.96 -1.19 3.79
N VAL A 61 -7.07 -1.43 2.48
CA VAL A 61 -6.36 -0.66 1.46
C VAL A 61 -7.32 -0.29 0.33
N GLU A 62 -7.37 0.98 -0.02
CA GLU A 62 -8.12 1.48 -1.15
C GLU A 62 -7.20 1.65 -2.37
N VAL A 63 -7.66 1.23 -3.55
CA VAL A 63 -6.95 1.48 -4.81
C VAL A 63 -7.34 2.86 -5.32
N ILE A 64 -6.38 3.76 -5.47
CA ILE A 64 -6.61 5.09 -6.02
C ILE A 64 -6.36 5.05 -7.50
N TYR A 65 -7.37 5.47 -8.27
CA TYR A 65 -7.31 5.49 -9.72
C TYR A 65 -7.00 6.90 -10.25
N ARG A 66 -6.16 6.96 -11.29
CA ARG A 66 -6.01 8.12 -12.17
C ARG A 66 -7.04 8.01 -13.29
N ASP A 67 -7.56 9.16 -13.73
CA ASP A 67 -8.37 9.29 -14.94
C ASP A 67 -7.50 9.14 -16.22
N ASP A 68 -6.74 8.06 -16.32
CA ASP A 68 -5.87 7.72 -17.45
C ASP A 68 -6.10 6.28 -17.89
N SER A 69 -6.28 6.07 -19.20
CA SER A 69 -6.63 4.75 -19.74
C SER A 69 -5.44 3.77 -19.82
N THR A 70 -4.21 4.26 -19.75
CA THR A 70 -3.01 3.41 -19.93
C THR A 70 -2.52 2.81 -18.63
N ASN A 71 -2.56 3.59 -17.55
CA ASN A 71 -2.21 3.14 -16.21
C ASN A 71 -3.21 3.75 -15.22
N PRO A 72 -4.37 3.10 -15.05
CA PRO A 72 -5.46 3.71 -14.30
C PRO A 72 -5.16 3.73 -12.80
N ILE A 73 -4.13 3.05 -12.30
CA ILE A 73 -3.81 3.03 -10.86
C ILE A 73 -2.79 4.13 -10.55
N GLU A 74 -3.19 5.09 -9.73
CA GLU A 74 -2.32 6.14 -9.20
C GLU A 74 -1.55 5.69 -7.96
N GLY A 75 -2.12 4.79 -7.15
CA GLY A 75 -1.47 4.21 -5.99
C GLY A 75 -2.46 3.50 -5.07
N PHE A 76 -2.00 3.13 -3.88
CA PHE A 76 -2.84 2.49 -2.87
C PHE A 76 -2.83 3.30 -1.57
N GLN A 77 -3.95 3.40 -0.88
CA GLN A 77 -4.09 4.12 0.38
C GLN A 77 -4.36 3.12 1.50
N LEU A 78 -3.45 3.03 2.46
CA LEU A 78 -3.65 2.20 3.65
C LEU A 78 -4.55 2.96 4.63
N HIS A 79 -5.65 2.32 5.03
CA HIS A 79 -6.62 2.84 6.00
C HIS A 79 -6.46 2.15 7.36
N CYS A 80 -6.24 0.83 7.35
CA CYS A 80 -6.00 0.04 8.55
C CYS A 80 -5.14 -1.19 8.24
N ARG A 81 -4.58 -1.81 9.28
CA ARG A 81 -3.66 -2.92 9.16
C ARG A 81 -4.30 -4.29 9.37
N CYS A 82 -3.87 -5.27 8.59
CA CYS A 82 -4.22 -6.67 8.70
C CYS A 82 -2.94 -7.51 8.90
N SER A 83 -3.11 -8.76 9.32
CA SER A 83 -2.05 -9.78 9.28
C SER A 83 -1.81 -10.20 7.82
N THR A 84 -2.89 -10.57 7.11
CA THR A 84 -2.89 -10.83 5.67
C THR A 84 -4.06 -10.11 4.98
N TYR A 85 -3.91 -9.85 3.69
CA TYR A 85 -4.83 -9.03 2.90
C TYR A 85 -5.38 -9.87 1.75
N GLU A 86 -6.68 -9.78 1.50
CA GLU A 86 -7.33 -10.36 0.33
C GLU A 86 -7.81 -9.25 -0.61
N SER A 87 -7.58 -9.44 -1.90
CA SER A 87 -8.10 -8.53 -2.93
C SER A 87 -9.61 -8.71 -3.09
N SER A 88 -10.38 -7.65 -2.87
CA SER A 88 -11.83 -7.61 -3.07
C SER A 88 -12.19 -6.52 -4.09
N GLY A 89 -12.07 -6.87 -5.38
CA GLY A 89 -12.38 -5.95 -6.49
C GLY A 89 -11.39 -4.79 -6.59
N LEU A 90 -11.81 -3.59 -6.17
CA LEU A 90 -11.04 -2.34 -6.25
C LEU A 90 -10.45 -1.91 -4.89
N HIS A 91 -10.39 -2.82 -3.93
CA HIS A 91 -9.79 -2.60 -2.62
C HIS A 91 -9.23 -3.91 -2.06
N TYR A 92 -8.50 -3.81 -0.95
CA TYR A 92 -8.07 -4.95 -0.15
C TYR A 92 -8.72 -4.88 1.22
N VAL A 93 -9.14 -6.04 1.72
CA VAL A 93 -9.67 -6.24 3.06
C VAL A 93 -8.75 -7.20 3.83
N CYS A 94 -8.97 -7.36 5.13
CA CYS A 94 -8.22 -8.36 5.89
C CYS A 94 -8.69 -9.77 5.56
N GLU A 95 -7.77 -10.62 5.13
CA GLU A 95 -7.97 -12.06 5.18
C GLU A 95 -7.81 -12.54 6.64
N GLU A 96 -6.80 -12.00 7.34
CA GLU A 96 -6.54 -12.26 8.76
C GLU A 96 -6.31 -10.95 9.52
N LEU A 97 -6.95 -10.80 10.69
CA LEU A 97 -6.79 -9.62 11.56
C LEU A 97 -5.49 -9.69 12.37
N ILE A 98 -4.97 -8.53 12.77
CA ILE A 98 -3.87 -8.47 13.74
C ILE A 98 -4.43 -8.83 15.12
N GLY A 99 -3.87 -9.88 15.73
CA GLY A 99 -4.24 -10.36 17.07
C GLY A 99 -3.65 -9.57 18.22
#